data_AF-A0A7J3EKW6-F1
#
_entry.id   AF-A0A7J3EKW6-F1
#
_cell.length_a   1.000
_cell.length_b   1.000
_cell.length_c   1.000
_cell.angle_alpha   90.00
_cell.angle_beta   90.00
_cell.angle_gamma   90.00
#
_symmetry.space_group_name_H-M   'P 1'
#
loop_
_entity.id
_entity.type
_entity.pdbx_description
1 polymer ?
#
loop_
_entity_poly.entity_id
_entity_poly.type
_entity_poly.pdbx_seq_one_letter_code
_entity_poly.pdbx_strand_id
1 'polypeptide(L)' 'MGDLDQDKLLSLYETMLRIRRFEETVAKLFYGGEIPGFVHLYIGEEAIATGVIHALRKDDYITSTHRGHGHLIAKGV' A
#
# COMPACT_ATOMS: atom_id res chain seq x y z
N MET A 1 -19.96 -4.60 12.72
CA MET A 1 -18.62 -4.81 12.13
C MET A 1 -18.71 -6.16 11.46
N GLY A 2 -18.67 -6.23 10.13
CA GLY A 2 -18.82 -7.51 9.41
C GLY A 2 -17.74 -8.50 9.84
N ASP A 3 -18.07 -9.78 9.86
CA ASP A 3 -17.15 -10.83 10.31
C ASP A 3 -15.80 -10.73 9.59
N LEU A 4 -14.76 -10.43 10.36
CA LEU A 4 -13.37 -10.49 9.93
C LEU A 4 -12.91 -11.91 10.22
N ASP A 5 -13.22 -12.83 9.30
CA ASP A 5 -12.68 -14.17 9.38
C ASP A 5 -11.15 -14.17 9.25
N GLN A 6 -10.54 -15.30 9.61
CA GLN A 6 -9.10 -15.45 9.62
C GLN A 6 -8.48 -15.19 8.24
N ASP A 7 -9.10 -15.64 7.16
CA ASP A 7 -8.59 -15.50 5.80
C ASP A 7 -8.57 -14.02 5.37
N LYS A 8 -9.62 -13.29 5.73
CA LYS A 8 -9.71 -11.85 5.48
C LYS A 8 -8.69 -11.08 6.29
N LEU A 9 -8.49 -11.41 7.56
CA LEU A 9 -7.45 -10.80 8.39
C LEU A 9 -6.05 -11.05 7.84
N LEU A 10 -5.76 -12.28 7.40
CA LEU A 10 -4.49 -12.62 6.77
C LEU A 10 -4.29 -11.85 5.46
N SER A 11 -5.32 -11.77 4.60
CA SER A 11 -5.24 -11.02 3.35
C SER A 11 -4.97 -9.52 3.56
N LEU A 12 -5.64 -8.91 4.55
CA LEU A 12 -5.40 -7.51 4.92
C LEU A 12 -3.98 -7.33 5.47
N TYR A 13 -3.52 -8.22 6.35
CA TYR A 13 -2.17 -8.19 6.89
C TYR A 13 -1.10 -8.33 5.80
N GLU A 14 -1.25 -9.29 4.89
CA GLU A 14 -0.35 -9.49 3.76
C GLU A 14 -0.27 -8.26 2.86
N THR A 15 -1.40 -7.59 2.62
CA THR A 15 -1.44 -6.37 1.83
C THR A 15 -0.66 -5.25 2.52
N MET A 16 -0.89 -5.02 3.82
CA MET A 16 -0.15 -4.03 4.60
C MET A 16 1.36 -4.34 4.62
N LEU A 17 1.72 -5.61 4.82
CA LEU A 17 3.12 -6.03 4.86
C LEU A 17 3.79 -5.85 3.49
N ARG A 18 3.09 -6.13 2.39
CA ARG A 18 3.59 -5.90 1.03
C ARG A 18 3.89 -4.42 0.81
N ILE A 19 2.98 -3.53 1.20
CA ILE A 19 3.21 -2.08 1.13
C ILE A 19 4.44 -1.71 1.95
N ARG A 20 4.52 -2.12 3.22
CA ARG A 20 5.68 -1.83 4.09
C ARG A 20 7.00 -2.27 3.47
N ARG A 21 7.07 -3.49 2.94
CA ARG A 21 8.31 -4.04 2.36
C ARG A 21 8.71 -3.34 1.07
N PHE A 22 7.74 -2.96 0.25
CA PHE A 22 7.98 -2.13 -0.93
C PHE A 22 8.59 -0.80 -0.51
N GLU A 23 7.96 -0.11 0.43
CA GLU A 23 8.42 1.20 0.91
C GLU A 23 9.81 1.15 1.56
N GLU A 24 10.10 0.15 2.38
CA GLU A 24 11.43 -0.07 2.97
C GLU A 24 12.51 -0.28 1.88
N THR A 25 12.15 -0.95 0.79
CA THR A 25 13.06 -1.17 -0.35
C THR A 25 13.28 0.11 -1.13
N VAL A 26 12.22 0.86 -1.43
CA VAL A 26 12.30 2.17 -2.06
C VAL A 26 13.15 3.12 -1.22
N ALA A 27 12.96 3.15 0.10
CA ALA A 27 13.77 3.96 1.01
C ALA A 27 15.27 3.61 0.90
N LYS A 28 15.60 2.31 0.94
CA LYS A 28 17.00 1.85 0.80
C LYS A 28 17.62 2.28 -0.53
N LEU A 29 16.93 2.07 -1.64
CA LEU A 29 17.40 2.44 -2.97
C LEU A 29 17.54 3.96 -3.14
N PHE A 30 16.60 4.72 -2.58
CA PHE A 30 16.66 6.18 -2.56
C PHE A 30 17.87 6.69 -1.77
N TYR A 31 18.10 6.20 -0.55
CA TYR A 31 19.28 6.56 0.23
C TYR A 31 20.59 6.05 -0.40
N GLY A 32 20.55 4.98 -1.19
CA GLY A 32 21.66 4.50 -2.00
C GLY A 32 21.94 5.33 -3.26
N GLY A 33 21.09 6.31 -3.59
CA GLY A 33 21.22 7.14 -4.77
C GLY A 33 20.77 6.48 -6.08
N GLU A 34 20.15 5.30 -6.02
CA GLU A 34 19.67 4.57 -7.19
C GLU A 34 18.34 5.10 -7.73
N ILE A 35 17.54 5.73 -6.88
CA ILE A 35 16.28 6.38 -7.26
C ILE A 35 16.50 7.90 -7.27
N PRO A 36 16.49 8.56 -8.45
CA PRO A 36 16.67 10.00 -8.54
C PRO A 36 15.39 10.77 -8.15
N GLY A 37 15.56 12.03 -7.77
CA GLY A 37 14.45 12.95 -7.52
C GLY A 37 13.92 12.90 -6.08
N PHE A 38 12.60 12.73 -5.93
CA PHE A 38 11.93 12.73 -4.64
C PHE A 38 11.06 11.49 -4.47
N VAL A 39 11.09 10.91 -3.27
CA VAL A 39 10.25 9.79 -2.86
C VAL A 39 9.38 10.22 -1.69
N HIS A 40 8.09 9.93 -1.78
CA HIS A 40 7.13 10.16 -0.69
C HIS A 40 6.66 8.83 -0.15
N LEU A 41 7.35 8.36 0.90
CA LEU A 41 7.11 7.03 1.46
C LEU A 41 5.71 6.90 2.06
N TYR A 42 5.06 5.76 1.88
CA TYR A 42 3.75 5.42 2.44
C TYR A 42 3.83 4.77 3.84
N ILE A 43 5.02 4.71 4.44
CA ILE A 43 5.26 4.04 5.73
C ILE A 43 4.38 4.65 6.84
N GLY A 44 3.62 3.80 7.52
CA GLY A 44 2.73 4.17 8.62
C GLY A 44 1.27 4.40 8.19
N GLU A 45 0.99 4.44 6.88
CA GLU A 45 -0.36 4.64 6.34
C GLU A 45 -0.95 3.36 5.71
N GLU A 46 -0.30 2.20 5.86
CA GLU A 46 -0.62 0.97 5.11
C GLU A 46 -2.06 0.49 5.30
N ALA A 47 -2.61 0.68 6.50
CA ALA A 47 -3.99 0.31 6.82
C ALA A 47 -5.02 1.15 6.04
N ILE A 48 -4.68 2.39 5.67
CA ILE A 48 -5.55 3.29 4.90
C ILE A 48 -5.74 2.72 3.49
N ALA A 49 -4.65 2.53 2.76
CA ALA A 49 -4.71 1.95 1.41
C ALA A 49 -5.35 0.57 1.41
N THR A 50 -4.92 -0.31 2.34
CA THR A 50 -5.46 -1.67 2.42
C THR A 50 -6.96 -1.65 2.69
N GLY A 51 -7.41 -0.90 3.70
CA GLY A 51 -8.82 -0.85 4.09
C GLY A 51 -9.71 -0.24 3.00
N VAL A 52 -9.30 0.89 2.42
CA VAL A 52 -10.07 1.56 1.37
C VAL A 52 -10.18 0.67 0.13
N ILE A 53 -9.07 0.13 -0.37
CA ILE A 53 -9.08 -0.65 -1.60
C ILE A 53 -9.84 -1.97 -1.44
N HIS A 54 -9.71 -2.63 -0.29
CA HIS A 54 -10.43 -3.87 -0.02
C HIS A 54 -11.95 -3.67 0.17
N ALA A 55 -12.39 -2.43 0.43
CA ALA A 55 -13.80 -2.06 0.49
C ALA A 55 -14.39 -1.66 -0.87
N LEU A 56 -13.53 -1.38 -1.87
CA LEU A 56 -13.95 -1.03 -3.22
C LEU A 56 -14.17 -2.26 -4.10
N ARG A 57 -14.98 -2.12 -5.14
CA ARG A 57 -15.03 -3.10 -6.22
C ARG A 57 -13.78 -2.99 -7.07
N LYS A 58 -13.47 -4.06 -7.79
CA LYS A 58 -12.29 -4.13 -8.65
C LYS A 58 -12.30 -3.05 -9.73
N ASP A 59 -13.48 -2.73 -10.28
CA ASP A 59 -13.72 -1.74 -11.33
C ASP A 59 -13.91 -0.30 -10.84
N ASP A 60 -13.96 -0.07 -9.52
CA ASP A 60 -14.04 1.29 -8.99
C ASP A 60 -12.71 2.04 -9.21
N TYR A 61 -12.83 3.28 -9.70
CA TYR A 61 -11.69 4.17 -9.92
C TYR A 61 -11.18 4.77 -8.62
N ILE A 62 -9.87 4.97 -8.55
CA ILE A 62 -9.20 5.68 -7.47
C ILE A 62 -8.32 6.79 -8.04
N THR A 63 -8.09 7.83 -7.25
CA THR A 63 -7.02 8.80 -7.47
C THR A 63 -6.18 8.91 -6.22
N SER A 64 -4.95 9.36 -6.36
CA SER A 64 -4.05 9.59 -5.22
C SER A 64 -3.25 10.88 -5.38
N THR A 65 -2.56 11.26 -4.31
CA THR A 65 -1.66 12.41 -4.29
C THR A 65 -0.23 11.96 -4.62
N HIS A 66 0.77 12.79 -4.28
CA HIS A 66 2.18 12.45 -4.40
C HIS A 66 2.61 11.26 -3.52
N ARG A 67 1.75 10.79 -2.61
CA ARG A 67 1.96 9.66 -1.69
C ARG A 67 1.08 8.46 -2.10
N GLY A 68 1.20 8.04 -3.35
CA GLY A 68 0.26 7.09 -3.97
C GLY A 68 0.61 5.61 -3.90
N HIS A 69 1.85 5.26 -3.51
CA HIS A 69 2.36 3.89 -3.64
C HIS A 69 1.47 2.84 -2.97
N GLY A 70 1.07 3.07 -1.72
CA GLY A 70 0.22 2.13 -0.98
C GLY A 70 -1.10 1.83 -1.69
N HIS A 71 -1.73 2.86 -2.27
CA HIS A 71 -2.98 2.70 -3.02
C HIS A 71 -2.80 1.85 -4.28
N LEU A 72 -1.70 2.06 -5.03
CA LEU A 72 -1.41 1.30 -6.24
C LEU A 72 -1.12 -0.18 -5.92
N ILE A 73 -0.29 -0.43 -4.92
CA ILE A 73 0.06 -1.78 -4.47
C ILE A 73 -1.17 -2.52 -3.98
N ALA A 74 -2.01 -1.88 -3.17
CA ALA A 74 -3.26 -2.47 -2.69
C ALA A 74 -4.27 -2.73 -3.83
N LYS A 75 -4.26 -1.91 -4.89
CA LYS A 75 -5.10 -2.10 -6.09
C LYS A 75 -4.60 -3.23 -7.01
N GLY A 76 -3.42 -3.79 -6.74
CA GLY A 76 -2.86 -4.92 -7.47
C GLY A 76 -2.07 -4.53 -8.72
N VAL A 77 -1.50 -3.31 -8.71
CA VAL A 77 -0.49 -2.86 -9.69
C VAL A 77 0.90 -3.19 -9.16
#